data_AF-A0A6I3C494-F1
#
_entry.id   AF-A0A6I3C494-F1
#
_cell.length_a   1.000
_cell.length_b   1.000
_cell.length_c   1.000
_cell.angle_alpha   90.00
_cell.angle_beta   90.00
_cell.angle_gamma   90.00
#
_symmetry.space_group_name_H-M   'P 1'
#
loop_
_entity.id
_entity.type
_entity.pdbx_description
1 polymer ?
#
loop_
_entity_poly.entity_id
_entity_poly.type
_entity_poly.pdbx_seq_one_letter_code
_entity_poly.pdbx_strand_id
1 'polypeptide(L)'
;MRLEQSPAKDEPMQTTSATVDASLSAPRLTDVELDAISERFETWSATDIVGWTIETFGSRLCVAASMADTVLIDIATKVDPDIEIVFLDTGFHFPETLLTVRKAQQRY
;
A
#
# COMPACT_ATOMS: atom_id res chain seq x y z
N MET A 1 35.32 -39.91 2.66
CA MET A 1 34.13 -39.51 3.42
C MET A 1 33.42 -38.44 2.60
N ARG A 2 32.29 -38.82 2.01
CA ARG A 2 31.46 -38.07 1.05
C ARG A 2 30.33 -37.39 1.83
N LEU A 3 29.71 -36.36 1.22
CA LEU A 3 28.38 -35.75 1.53
C LEU A 3 28.45 -34.58 2.56
N GLU A 4 27.93 -33.36 2.34
CA GLU A 4 26.97 -32.83 1.35
C GLU A 4 27.26 -31.36 1.00
N GLN A 5 27.27 -31.05 -0.29
CA GLN A 5 27.01 -29.70 -0.78
C GLN A 5 25.49 -29.46 -0.69
N SER A 6 25.09 -28.42 0.03
CA SER A 6 23.71 -27.92 0.00
C SER A 6 23.51 -27.16 -1.32
N PRO A 7 22.54 -27.53 -2.18
CA PRO A 7 22.21 -26.70 -3.32
C PRO A 7 21.42 -25.49 -2.82
N ALA A 8 21.97 -24.29 -3.05
CA ALA A 8 21.18 -23.08 -3.08
C ALA A 8 20.04 -23.33 -4.07
N LYS A 9 18.81 -23.37 -3.56
CA LYS A 9 17.62 -23.38 -4.40
C LYS A 9 17.54 -22.00 -5.03
N ASP A 10 18.05 -21.89 -6.25
CA ASP A 10 17.57 -20.91 -7.23
C ASP A 10 16.09 -21.25 -7.52
N GLU A 11 15.19 -20.92 -6.58
CA GLU A 11 13.77 -20.87 -6.90
C GLU A 11 13.54 -19.55 -7.65
N PRO A 12 13.11 -19.59 -8.92
CA PRO A 12 12.81 -18.37 -9.66
C PRO A 12 11.66 -17.66 -8.95
N MET A 13 11.89 -16.40 -8.59
CA MET A 13 10.85 -15.49 -8.11
C MET A 13 9.70 -15.51 -9.12
N GLN A 14 8.58 -16.12 -8.73
CA GLN A 14 7.36 -16.15 -9.54
C GLN A 14 6.91 -14.70 -9.73
N THR A 15 7.30 -14.13 -10.86
CA THR A 15 6.78 -12.84 -11.31
C THR A 15 5.40 -13.13 -11.86
N THR A 16 4.40 -13.12 -10.99
CA THR A 16 3.02 -12.99 -11.42
C THR A 16 2.95 -11.68 -12.18
N SER A 17 2.81 -11.78 -13.50
CA SER A 17 2.62 -10.62 -14.36
C SER A 17 1.24 -10.03 -14.02
N ALA A 18 1.22 -9.00 -13.18
CA ALA A 18 0.04 -8.19 -13.00
C ALA A 18 -0.27 -7.57 -14.37
N THR A 19 -1.38 -8.01 -14.97
CA THR A 19 -1.89 -7.38 -16.17
C THR A 19 -2.33 -5.98 -15.75
N VAL A 20 -1.55 -4.96 -16.13
CA VAL A 20 -1.96 -3.57 -15.96
C VAL A 20 -3.17 -3.34 -16.85
N ASP A 21 -4.35 -3.22 -16.25
CA ASP A 21 -5.56 -2.93 -17.00
C ASP A 21 -5.43 -1.54 -17.63
N ALA A 22 -5.45 -1.50 -18.96
CA ALA A 22 -5.33 -0.28 -19.75
C ALA A 22 -6.52 0.68 -19.57
N SER A 23 -7.61 0.24 -18.93
CA SER A 23 -8.77 1.08 -18.59
C SER A 23 -8.53 2.03 -17.42
N LEU A 24 -7.46 1.81 -16.65
CA LEU A 24 -7.09 2.58 -15.48
C LEU A 24 -6.45 3.92 -15.87
N SER A 25 -7.25 4.90 -16.29
CA SER A 25 -6.77 6.28 -16.51
C SER A 25 -7.01 7.11 -15.24
N ALA A 26 -5.94 7.38 -14.48
CA ALA A 26 -6.00 8.35 -13.39
C ALA A 26 -6.09 9.78 -13.97
N PRO A 27 -6.72 10.72 -13.25
CA PRO A 27 -6.64 12.13 -13.62
C PRO A 27 -5.18 12.58 -13.68
N ARG A 28 -4.82 13.27 -14.77
CA ARG A 28 -3.54 13.97 -14.87
C ARG A 28 -3.73 15.36 -14.29
N LEU A 29 -3.23 15.57 -13.08
CA LEU A 29 -3.22 16.87 -12.42
C LEU A 29 -1.98 17.65 -12.85
N THR A 30 -2.16 18.92 -13.19
CA THR A 30 -1.07 19.86 -13.45
C THR A 30 -0.45 20.36 -12.15
N ASP A 31 0.76 20.91 -12.21
CA ASP A 31 1.44 21.48 -11.04
C ASP A 31 0.58 22.55 -10.35
N VAL A 32 -0.09 23.41 -11.13
CA VAL A 32 -0.99 24.46 -10.61
C VAL A 32 -2.20 23.87 -9.87
N GLU A 33 -2.77 22.78 -10.39
CA GLU A 33 -3.88 22.09 -9.71
C GLU A 33 -3.41 21.39 -8.43
N LEU A 34 -2.23 20.77 -8.45
CA LEU A 34 -1.63 20.14 -7.27
C LEU A 34 -1.37 21.15 -6.16
N ASP A 35 -0.80 22.31 -6.48
CA ASP A 35 -0.57 23.39 -5.51
C ASP A 35 -1.88 23.84 -4.86
N ALA A 36 -2.93 24.07 -5.66
CA ALA A 36 -4.25 24.47 -5.17
C ALA A 36 -4.96 23.35 -4.37
N ILE A 37 -4.69 22.08 -4.64
CA ILE A 37 -5.17 20.95 -3.83
C ILE A 37 -4.44 20.92 -2.49
N SER A 38 -3.11 21.05 -2.51
CA SER A 38 -2.27 21.05 -1.31
C SER A 38 -2.66 22.16 -0.34
N GLU A 39 -2.88 23.39 -0.83
CA GLU A 39 -3.32 24.52 0.00
C GLU A 39 -4.67 24.25 0.69
N ARG A 40 -5.60 23.55 0.01
CA ARG A 40 -6.90 23.20 0.59
C ARG A 40 -6.77 22.14 1.69
N PHE A 41 -5.89 21.16 1.50
CA PHE A 41 -5.68 20.06 2.45
C PHE A 41 -5.20 20.52 3.82
N GLU A 42 -4.54 21.68 3.92
CA GLU A 42 -4.11 22.28 5.20
C GLU A 42 -5.26 22.49 6.20
N THR A 43 -6.51 22.55 5.71
CA THR A 43 -7.71 22.75 6.54
C THR A 43 -8.59 21.51 6.66
N TRP A 44 -8.25 20.42 5.97
CA TRP A 44 -9.07 19.22 5.89
C TRP A 44 -8.67 18.20 6.96
N SER A 45 -9.63 17.37 7.36
CA SER A 45 -9.30 16.22 8.19
C SER A 45 -8.63 15.12 7.36
N ALA A 46 -7.89 14.22 8.02
CA ALA A 46 -7.30 13.06 7.36
C ALA A 46 -8.37 12.20 6.65
N THR A 47 -9.55 12.06 7.24
CA THR A 47 -10.68 11.33 6.65
C THR A 47 -11.17 11.98 5.36
N ASP A 48 -11.26 13.32 5.32
CA ASP A 48 -11.71 14.05 4.11
C ASP A 48 -10.68 13.92 2.98
N ILE A 49 -9.39 14.00 3.31
CA ILE A 49 -8.30 13.82 2.33
C ILE A 49 -8.35 12.40 1.76
N VAL A 50 -8.54 11.38 2.60
CA VAL A 50 -8.65 9.98 2.16
C VAL A 50 -9.88 9.79 1.26
N GLY A 51 -11.04 10.34 1.65
CA GLY A 51 -12.26 10.32 0.83
C GLY A 51 -12.04 10.93 -0.55
N TRP A 52 -11.44 12.12 -0.61
CA TRP A 52 -11.07 12.74 -1.88
C TRP A 52 -10.11 11.88 -2.71
N THR A 53 -9.14 11.24 -2.06
CA THR A 53 -8.14 10.40 -2.75
C THR A 53 -8.81 9.18 -3.38
N ILE A 54 -9.76 8.54 -2.67
CA ILE A 54 -10.55 7.41 -3.16
C ILE A 54 -11.43 7.86 -4.35
N GLU A 55 -12.13 8.98 -4.23
CA GLU A 55 -12.96 9.53 -5.31
C GLU A 55 -12.14 9.90 -6.56
N THR A 56 -10.91 10.39 -6.37
CA THR A 56 -10.06 10.89 -7.46
C THR A 56 -9.34 9.77 -8.20
N PHE A 57 -8.82 8.77 -7.48
CA PHE A 57 -7.97 7.72 -8.05
C PHE A 57 -8.65 6.35 -8.14
N GLY A 58 -9.73 6.13 -7.39
CA GLY A 58 -10.51 4.90 -7.41
C GLY A 58 -9.64 3.65 -7.28
N SER A 59 -9.85 2.68 -8.17
CA SER A 59 -9.13 1.39 -8.20
C SER A 59 -7.63 1.48 -8.51
N ARG A 60 -7.07 2.68 -8.74
CA ARG A 60 -5.63 2.90 -8.89
C ARG A 60 -4.94 3.33 -7.60
N LEU A 61 -5.69 3.49 -6.53
CA LEU A 61 -5.18 3.87 -5.22
C LEU A 61 -4.77 2.62 -4.43
N CYS A 62 -3.61 2.68 -3.81
CA CYS A 62 -3.27 1.80 -2.69
C CYS A 62 -2.65 2.64 -1.57
N VAL A 63 -2.76 2.13 -0.33
CA VAL A 63 -2.09 2.71 0.84
C VAL A 63 -0.84 1.90 1.12
N ALA A 64 0.32 2.52 0.94
CA ALA A 64 1.58 1.93 1.38
C ALA A 64 1.71 2.03 2.91
N ALA A 65 1.92 0.91 3.58
CA ALA A 65 2.07 0.84 5.04
C ALA A 65 3.41 0.19 5.40
N SER A 66 4.26 0.92 6.14
CA SER A 66 5.52 0.38 6.71
C SER A 66 5.29 -0.40 8.01
N MET A 67 4.07 -0.36 8.55
CA MET A 67 3.66 -1.01 9.81
C MET A 67 4.35 -0.48 11.06
N ALA A 68 4.84 0.76 11.03
CA ALA A 68 5.22 1.50 12.24
C ALA A 68 4.00 1.73 13.15
N ASP A 69 2.85 2.02 12.54
CA ASP A 69 1.53 2.04 13.16
C ASP A 69 0.45 1.61 12.14
N THR A 70 -0.82 1.67 12.54
CA THR A 70 -1.98 1.28 11.72
C THR A 70 -3.03 2.39 11.61
N VAL A 71 -2.70 3.63 11.97
CA VAL A 71 -3.68 4.73 12.03
C VAL A 71 -4.24 5.04 10.64
N LEU A 72 -3.37 5.12 9.63
CA LEU A 72 -3.82 5.39 8.26
C LEU A 72 -4.66 4.23 7.71
N ILE A 73 -4.33 2.98 8.05
CA ILE A 73 -5.13 1.80 7.68
C ILE A 73 -6.53 1.89 8.32
N ASP A 74 -6.60 2.23 9.61
CA ASP A 74 -7.87 2.39 10.34
C ASP A 74 -8.75 3.51 9.75
N ILE A 75 -8.16 4.63 9.32
CA ILE A 75 -8.90 5.71 8.67
C ILE A 75 -9.37 5.25 7.28
N ALA A 76 -8.47 4.70 6.48
CA ALA A 76 -8.77 4.31 5.10
C ALA A 76 -9.86 3.25 5.02
N THR A 77 -9.79 2.20 5.83
CA THR A 77 -10.76 1.10 5.85
C THR A 77 -12.14 1.51 6.36
N LYS A 78 -12.25 2.63 7.10
CA LYS A 78 -13.55 3.21 7.47
C LYS A 78 -14.21 3.98 6.32
N VAL A 79 -13.40 4.53 5.40
CA VAL A 79 -13.89 5.26 4.24
C VAL A 79 -14.20 4.29 3.10
N ASP A 80 -13.28 3.37 2.82
CA ASP A 80 -13.43 2.29 1.84
C ASP A 80 -12.88 0.97 2.41
N PRO A 81 -13.76 0.04 2.82
CA PRO A 81 -13.35 -1.27 3.34
C PRO A 81 -12.59 -2.15 2.34
N ASP A 82 -12.71 -1.88 1.03
CA ASP A 82 -12.09 -2.67 -0.04
C ASP A 82 -10.74 -2.08 -0.50
N ILE A 83 -10.25 -1.00 0.14
CA ILE A 83 -9.02 -0.33 -0.26
C ILE A 83 -7.79 -1.24 -0.15
N GLU A 84 -6.93 -1.21 -1.18
CA GLU A 84 -5.71 -2.01 -1.19
C GLU A 84 -4.66 -1.44 -0.24
N ILE A 85 -4.19 -2.26 0.70
CA ILE A 85 -3.07 -1.93 1.61
C ILE A 85 -1.83 -2.73 1.19
N VAL A 86 -0.73 -2.03 0.91
CA VAL A 86 0.52 -2.64 0.45
C VAL A 86 1.59 -2.55 1.54
N PHE A 87 2.10 -3.70 1.96
CA PHE A 87 3.29 -3.82 2.80
C PHE A 87 4.47 -4.32 1.96
N LEU A 88 5.59 -3.61 2.01
CA LEU A 88 6.82 -4.01 1.33
C LEU A 88 7.66 -4.89 2.26
N ASP A 89 7.70 -6.20 1.99
CA ASP A 89 8.60 -7.11 2.68
C ASP A 89 10.00 -7.04 2.08
N THR A 90 10.96 -6.54 2.87
CA THR A 90 12.36 -6.41 2.46
C THR A 90 13.18 -7.66 2.75
N GLY A 91 12.64 -8.61 3.53
CA GLY A 91 13.36 -9.76 4.08
C GLY A 91 14.20 -9.46 5.34
N PHE A 92 14.22 -8.21 5.82
CA PHE A 92 15.03 -7.78 6.98
C PHE A 92 14.21 -7.11 8.09
N HIS A 93 12.89 -7.31 8.09
CA HIS A 93 12.02 -6.71 9.09
C HIS A 93 12.18 -7.35 10.47
N PHE A 94 12.01 -6.54 11.51
CA PHE A 94 11.93 -7.05 12.88
C PHE A 94 10.75 -8.02 13.03
N PRO A 95 10.87 -9.08 13.84
CA PRO A 95 9.75 -9.98 14.12
C PRO A 95 8.50 -9.23 14.63
N GLU A 96 8.69 -8.17 15.39
CA GLU A 96 7.63 -7.27 15.89
C GLU A 96 6.84 -6.62 14.75
N THR A 97 7.51 -6.17 13.68
CA THR A 97 6.86 -5.59 12.50
C THR A 97 5.98 -6.62 11.80
N LEU A 98 6.48 -7.84 11.62
CA LEU A 98 5.71 -8.93 11.01
C LEU A 98 4.51 -9.34 11.87
N LEU A 99 4.64 -9.26 13.20
CA LEU A 99 3.50 -9.44 14.11
C LEU A 99 2.46 -8.34 13.95
N THR A 100 2.87 -7.08 13.75
CA THR A 100 1.96 -5.96 13.46
C THR A 100 1.20 -6.18 12.14
N VAL A 101 1.89 -6.61 11.08
CA VAL A 101 1.25 -7.00 9.80
C VAL A 101 0.13 -8.00 10.04
N ARG A 102 0.44 -9.11 10.73
CA ARG A 102 -0.55 -10.18 11.00
C ARG A 102 -1.73 -9.68 11.83
N LYS A 103 -1.49 -8.82 12.83
CA LYS A 103 -2.56 -8.22 13.63
C LYS A 103 -3.44 -7.30 12.79
N ALA A 104 -2.85 -6.51 11.89
CA ALA A 104 -3.60 -5.65 10.99
C ALA A 104 -4.48 -6.47 10.05
N GLN A 105 -3.95 -7.53 9.44
CA GLN A 105 -4.69 -8.46 8.56
C GLN A 105 -5.85 -9.21 9.24
N GLN A 106 -5.81 -9.37 10.57
CA GLN A 106 -6.91 -9.97 11.33
C GLN A 106 -7.98 -8.96 11.74
N ARG A 107 -7.62 -7.68 11.78
CA ARG A 107 -8.43 -6.58 12.32
C ARG A 107 -9.24 -5.90 11.23
N TYR A 108 -8.62 -5.69 10.06
CA TYR A 108 -9.15 -5.05 8.87
C TYR A 108 -9.21 -6.09 7.76
#